data_AF-A0A6V7V6J3-F1
#
_entry.id   AF-A0A6V7V6J3-F1
#
_cell.length_a   1.000
_cell.length_b   1.000
_cell.length_c   1.000
_cell.angle_alpha   90.00
_cell.angle_beta   90.00
_cell.angle_gamma   90.00
#
_symmetry.space_group_name_H-M   'P 1'
#
loop_
_entity.id
_entity.type
_entity.pdbx_description
1 polymer ?
#
loop_
_entity_poly.entity_id
_entity_poly.type
_entity_poly.pdbx_seq_one_letter_code
_entity_poly.pdbx_strand_id
1 'polypeptide(L)'
;MFVHLPSEVHLDIVKYLSFNQLSSVKQINRHFLSFIDKYEGELARKFFKYMEPIDLEDFYYQRKRENGQLDYKIVSLQELRRYAVHSPVDNKLLARWQFAIDKHIRLYTCDYLKYYHYLRLTDESRHLLLQLPPYPKNIEELQIIRFWLIQLFKCGFGEINLAHGSINPFLIKLLFDNDKTISTKFQTERVMMKE
;
A
#
# COMPACT_ATOMS: atom_id res chain seq x y z
N MET A 1 3.52 -34.98 -3.62
CA MET A 1 2.09 -35.11 -3.29
C MET A 1 1.25 -33.90 -3.72
N PHE A 2 1.78 -32.66 -3.72
CA PHE A 2 0.98 -31.48 -4.11
C PHE A 2 0.74 -31.28 -5.62
N VAL A 3 1.52 -31.85 -6.54
CA VAL A 3 1.50 -31.51 -7.99
C VAL A 3 0.19 -31.88 -8.72
N HIS A 4 -0.64 -32.75 -8.15
CA HIS A 4 -1.87 -33.23 -8.79
C HIS A 4 -3.16 -32.53 -8.32
N LEU A 5 -3.06 -31.50 -7.46
CA LEU A 5 -4.24 -30.75 -7.05
C LEU A 5 -4.68 -29.76 -8.15
N PRO A 6 -5.97 -29.43 -8.24
CA PRO A 6 -6.46 -28.34 -9.08
C PRO A 6 -5.80 -27.01 -8.74
N SER A 7 -5.72 -26.11 -9.73
CA SER A 7 -5.07 -24.80 -9.57
C SER A 7 -5.74 -23.93 -8.51
N GLU A 8 -7.05 -24.06 -8.32
CA GLU A 8 -7.81 -23.36 -7.27
C GLU A 8 -7.34 -23.79 -5.87
N VAL A 9 -7.15 -25.10 -5.68
CA VAL A 9 -6.70 -25.66 -4.40
C VAL A 9 -5.26 -25.27 -4.12
N HIS A 10 -4.39 -25.24 -5.14
CA HIS A 10 -3.03 -24.68 -4.99
C HIS A 10 -3.06 -23.23 -4.56
N LEU A 11 -3.91 -22.42 -5.19
CA LEU A 11 -4.00 -21.00 -4.88
C LEU A 11 -4.47 -20.77 -3.44
N ASP A 12 -5.48 -21.51 -2.99
CA ASP A 12 -5.96 -21.43 -1.61
C ASP A 12 -4.87 -21.81 -0.60
N ILE A 13 -4.13 -22.89 -0.84
CA ILE A 13 -3.00 -23.29 0.01
C ILE A 13 -1.94 -22.18 0.06
N VAL A 14 -1.60 -21.61 -1.10
CA VAL A 14 -0.54 -20.61 -1.25
C VAL A 14 -0.94 -19.27 -0.61
N LYS A 15 -2.23 -18.92 -0.59
CA LYS A 15 -2.74 -17.71 0.11
C LYS A 15 -2.50 -17.73 1.63
N TYR A 16 -2.41 -18.91 2.24
CA TYR A 16 -2.13 -19.06 3.67
C TYR A 16 -0.63 -19.00 4.02
N LEU A 17 0.25 -18.96 3.02
CA LEU A 17 1.69 -18.87 3.25
C LEU A 17 2.10 -17.42 3.51
N SER A 18 2.90 -17.20 4.54
CA SER A 18 3.56 -15.91 4.77
C SER A 18 4.56 -15.60 3.64
N PHE A 19 4.99 -14.34 3.51
CA PHE A 19 5.97 -13.93 2.49
C PHE A 19 7.25 -14.79 2.49
N ASN A 20 7.80 -15.05 3.68
CA ASN A 20 9.01 -15.84 3.81
C ASN A 20 8.77 -17.28 3.31
N GLN A 21 7.61 -17.85 3.64
CA GLN A 21 7.22 -19.17 3.15
C GLN A 21 6.98 -19.18 1.63
N LEU A 22 6.33 -18.16 1.07
CA LEU A 22 6.15 -18.00 -0.38
C LEU A 22 7.51 -17.92 -1.10
N SER A 23 8.43 -17.11 -0.57
CA SER A 23 9.77 -16.94 -1.13
C SER A 23 10.57 -18.25 -1.06
N SER A 24 10.50 -18.97 0.06
CA SER A 24 11.09 -20.31 0.17
C SER A 24 10.48 -21.25 -0.88
N VAL A 25 9.15 -21.35 -0.97
CA VAL A 25 8.45 -22.23 -1.93
C VAL A 25 8.84 -21.93 -3.39
N LYS A 26 9.02 -20.66 -3.76
CA LYS A 26 9.54 -20.27 -5.08
C LYS A 26 10.93 -20.83 -5.38
N GLN A 27 11.82 -20.89 -4.38
CA GLN A 27 13.21 -21.30 -4.55
C GLN A 27 13.37 -22.82 -4.65
N ILE A 28 12.53 -23.59 -3.97
CA ILE A 28 12.61 -25.06 -3.94
C ILE A 28 11.87 -25.74 -5.10
N ASN A 29 10.96 -25.05 -5.81
CA ASN A 29 10.15 -25.72 -6.82
C ASN A 29 9.78 -24.82 -8.01
N ARG A 30 10.23 -25.17 -9.22
CA ARG A 30 9.94 -24.43 -10.46
C ARG A 30 8.45 -24.40 -10.85
N HIS A 31 7.69 -25.44 -10.50
CA HIS A 31 6.24 -25.45 -10.72
C HIS A 31 5.56 -24.41 -9.83
N PHE A 32 5.89 -24.38 -8.53
CA PHE A 32 5.37 -23.36 -7.64
C PHE A 32 5.91 -21.96 -7.95
N LEU A 33 7.15 -21.82 -8.44
CA LEU A 33 7.64 -20.55 -8.96
C LEU A 33 6.73 -20.02 -10.06
N SER A 34 6.52 -20.82 -11.12
CA SER A 34 5.64 -20.45 -12.23
C SER A 34 4.20 -20.22 -11.80
N PHE A 35 3.69 -21.02 -10.87
CA PHE A 35 2.35 -20.89 -10.32
C PHE A 35 2.20 -19.60 -9.50
N ILE A 36 3.09 -19.34 -8.55
CA ILE A 36 3.07 -18.13 -7.72
C ILE A 36 3.29 -16.88 -8.58
N ASP A 37 4.14 -16.95 -9.61
CA ASP A 37 4.34 -15.84 -10.55
C ASP A 37 3.07 -15.57 -11.38
N LYS A 38 2.36 -16.63 -11.80
CA LYS A 38 1.07 -16.51 -12.48
C LYS A 38 0.00 -15.83 -11.61
N TYR A 39 0.01 -16.10 -10.31
CA TYR A 39 -0.97 -15.56 -9.34
C TYR A 39 -0.41 -14.45 -8.45
N GLU A 40 0.69 -13.80 -8.86
CA GLU A 40 1.39 -12.83 -8.00
C GLU A 40 0.51 -11.62 -7.60
N GLY A 41 -0.43 -11.23 -8.47
CA GLY A 41 -1.40 -10.18 -8.18
C GLY A 41 -2.46 -10.56 -7.13
N GLU A 42 -2.58 -11.84 -6.80
CA GLU A 42 -3.57 -12.40 -5.87
C GLU A 42 -2.95 -12.78 -4.52
N LEU A 43 -1.63 -12.77 -4.40
CA LEU A 43 -0.89 -13.19 -3.21
C LEU A 43 -0.29 -12.00 -2.47
N ALA A 44 -0.58 -11.88 -1.17
CA ALA A 44 0.04 -10.87 -0.32
C ALA A 44 1.55 -11.11 -0.19
N ARG A 45 2.35 -10.18 -0.74
CA ARG A 45 3.81 -10.13 -0.60
C ARG A 45 4.26 -9.75 0.81
N LYS A 46 3.41 -9.16 1.65
CA LYS A 46 3.71 -8.93 3.06
C LYS A 46 2.40 -8.70 3.80
N PHE A 47 2.27 -9.26 4.99
CA PHE A 47 1.14 -9.00 5.86
C PHE A 47 1.52 -7.95 6.89
N PHE A 48 0.66 -6.95 7.07
CA PHE A 48 0.75 -5.97 8.15
C PHE A 48 -0.46 -6.18 9.06
N LYS A 49 -0.26 -6.04 10.37
CA LYS A 49 -1.36 -6.06 11.33
C LYS A 49 -2.32 -4.90 11.09
N TYR A 50 -1.77 -3.74 10.74
CA TYR A 50 -2.54 -2.50 10.69
C TYR A 50 -2.01 -1.48 9.68
N MET A 51 -2.92 -0.78 9.01
CA MET A 51 -2.64 0.41 8.19
C MET A 51 -3.55 1.58 8.55
N GLU A 52 -2.99 2.77 8.77
CA GLU A 52 -3.76 4.02 8.86
C GLU A 52 -2.95 5.25 8.43
N PRO A 53 -3.60 6.32 7.95
CA PRO A 53 -2.99 7.64 7.91
C PRO A 53 -2.89 8.24 9.32
N ILE A 54 -1.73 8.78 9.66
CA ILE A 54 -1.48 9.46 10.94
C ILE A 54 -0.92 10.86 10.72
N ASP A 55 -1.16 11.73 11.69
CA ASP A 55 -0.30 12.89 11.96
C ASP A 55 0.84 12.45 12.90
N LEU A 56 2.08 12.83 12.57
CA LEU A 56 3.25 12.41 13.35
C LEU A 56 3.29 13.06 14.73
N GLU A 57 2.83 14.32 14.86
CA GLU A 57 2.80 15.00 16.15
C GLU A 57 1.81 14.31 17.09
N ASP A 58 0.59 14.06 16.63
CA ASP A 58 -0.43 13.34 17.41
C ASP A 58 0.06 11.94 17.82
N PHE A 59 0.70 11.23 16.89
CA PHE A 59 1.27 9.91 17.16
C PHE A 59 2.38 9.97 18.22
N TYR A 60 3.27 10.95 18.14
CA TYR A 60 4.33 11.15 19.13
C TYR A 60 3.75 11.45 20.53
N TYR A 61 2.76 12.34 20.62
CA TYR A 61 2.12 12.71 21.88
C TYR A 61 1.39 11.53 22.53
N GLN A 62 0.64 10.72 21.76
CA GLN A 62 -0.03 9.53 22.27
C GLN A 62 0.98 8.54 22.87
N ARG A 63 2.05 8.23 22.15
CA ARG A 63 3.04 7.23 22.62
C ARG A 63 3.87 7.70 23.80
N LYS A 64 4.18 9.00 23.87
CA LYS A 64 4.85 9.58 25.04
C LYS A 64 4.01 9.42 26.32
N ARG A 65 2.68 9.48 26.23
CA ARG A 65 1.77 9.24 27.38
C ARG A 65 1.72 7.78 27.79
N GLU A 66 1.96 6.86 26.87
CA GLU A 66 1.94 5.42 27.11
C GLU A 66 3.28 4.86 27.64
N ASN A 67 4.28 5.71 27.92
CA ASN A 67 5.65 5.31 28.29
C ASN A 67 6.30 4.31 27.30
N GLY A 68 5.82 4.26 26.06
CA GLY A 68 6.32 3.32 25.06
C GLY A 68 7.58 3.84 24.37
N GLN A 69 8.61 3.00 24.24
CA GLN A 69 9.71 3.28 23.32
C GLN A 69 9.18 3.22 21.88
N LEU A 70 9.46 4.26 21.12
CA LEU A 70 9.03 4.40 19.73
C LEU A 70 10.02 3.66 18.82
N ASP A 71 9.73 2.40 18.48
CA ASP A 71 10.42 1.70 17.39
C ASP A 71 9.67 1.94 16.07
N TYR A 72 10.08 3.00 15.36
CA TYR A 72 9.57 3.28 14.03
C TYR A 72 10.68 3.64 13.05
N LYS A 73 10.46 3.28 11.78
CA LYS A 73 11.26 3.72 10.64
C LYS A 73 10.44 4.68 9.79
N ILE A 74 10.91 5.91 9.65
CA ILE A 74 10.38 6.83 8.65
C ILE A 74 11.03 6.52 7.31
N VAL A 75 10.21 6.37 6.27
CA VAL A 75 10.67 6.36 4.88
C VAL A 75 10.31 7.70 4.27
N SER A 76 11.31 8.57 4.19
CA SER A 76 11.13 9.93 3.68
C SER A 76 10.80 9.92 2.19
N LEU A 77 10.24 11.03 1.69
CA LEU A 77 9.99 11.17 0.25
C LEU A 77 11.26 10.93 -0.60
N GLN A 78 12.42 11.36 -0.11
CA GLN A 78 13.70 11.14 -0.81
C GLN A 78 14.09 9.67 -0.86
N GLU A 79 13.81 8.90 0.19
CA GLU A 79 14.01 7.45 0.16
C GLU A 79 13.00 6.78 -0.76
N LEU A 80 11.72 7.17 -0.69
CA LEU A 80 10.67 6.66 -1.57
C LEU A 80 11.03 6.86 -3.06
N ARG A 81 11.63 8.01 -3.41
CA ARG A 81 12.14 8.32 -4.76
C ARG A 81 13.16 7.31 -5.26
N ARG A 82 14.08 6.86 -4.40
CA ARG A 82 15.13 5.89 -4.78
C ARG A 82 14.55 4.54 -5.22
N TYR A 83 13.40 4.17 -4.67
CA TYR A 83 12.74 2.90 -4.96
C TYR A 83 11.66 3.01 -6.03
N ALA A 84 11.16 4.21 -6.31
CA ALA A 84 10.13 4.42 -7.31
C ALA A 84 10.69 4.14 -8.70
N VAL A 85 10.25 3.03 -9.29
CA VAL A 85 10.57 2.72 -10.70
C VAL A 85 9.66 3.57 -11.57
N HIS A 86 10.25 4.44 -12.40
CA HIS A 86 9.51 5.18 -13.43
C HIS A 86 8.96 4.17 -14.44
N SER A 87 7.68 3.82 -14.27
CA SER A 87 6.96 3.05 -15.28
C SER A 87 6.65 3.97 -16.45
N PRO A 88 6.76 3.51 -17.71
CA PRO A 88 6.32 4.30 -18.85
C PRO A 88 4.85 4.69 -18.67
N VAL A 89 4.58 5.99 -18.86
CA VAL A 89 3.27 6.61 -18.73
C VAL A 89 2.89 7.11 -20.12
N ASP A 90 1.75 6.69 -20.64
CA ASP A 90 1.27 7.21 -21.92
C ASP A 90 0.79 8.67 -21.81
N ASN A 91 0.66 9.35 -22.95
CA ASN A 91 0.25 10.76 -23.00
C ASN A 91 -1.14 11.02 -22.41
N LYS A 92 -2.05 10.03 -22.48
CA LYS A 92 -3.42 10.15 -21.95
C LYS A 92 -3.40 10.13 -20.43
N LEU A 93 -2.58 9.28 -19.82
CA LEU A 93 -2.40 9.18 -18.38
C LEU A 93 -1.64 10.41 -17.84
N LEU A 94 -0.62 10.89 -18.56
CA LEU A 94 0.06 12.15 -18.23
C LEU A 94 -0.87 13.36 -18.19
N ALA A 95 -1.77 13.49 -19.17
CA ALA A 95 -2.75 14.59 -19.18
C ALA A 95 -3.68 14.58 -17.94
N ARG A 96 -4.07 13.39 -17.47
CA ARG A 96 -4.88 13.24 -16.26
C ARG A 96 -4.11 13.56 -14.99
N TRP A 97 -2.84 13.20 -14.95
CA TRP A 97 -1.96 13.52 -13.83
C TRP A 97 -1.72 15.03 -13.76
N GLN A 98 -1.51 15.67 -14.91
CA GLN A 98 -1.43 17.13 -14.99
C GLN A 98 -2.72 17.78 -14.49
N PHE A 99 -3.88 17.29 -14.93
CA PHE A 99 -5.17 17.74 -14.39
C PHE A 99 -5.25 17.60 -12.86
N ALA A 100 -4.74 16.51 -12.28
CA ALA A 100 -4.74 16.32 -10.84
C ALA A 100 -3.90 17.36 -10.10
N ILE A 101 -2.74 17.72 -10.68
CA ILE A 101 -1.84 18.75 -10.15
C ILE A 101 -2.52 20.13 -10.25
N ASP A 102 -3.05 20.47 -11.42
CA ASP A 102 -3.68 21.78 -11.70
C ASP A 102 -4.92 22.01 -10.82
N LYS A 103 -5.63 20.93 -10.46
CA LYS A 103 -6.78 20.97 -9.55
C LYS A 103 -6.40 20.77 -8.08
N HIS A 104 -5.11 20.67 -7.75
CA HIS A 104 -4.59 20.44 -6.41
C HIS A 104 -5.28 19.26 -5.70
N ILE A 105 -5.50 18.16 -6.43
CA ILE A 105 -6.18 16.99 -5.88
C ILE A 105 -5.27 16.32 -4.85
N ARG A 106 -5.73 16.32 -3.60
CA ARG A 106 -5.05 15.69 -2.47
C ARG A 106 -5.11 14.18 -2.46
N LEU A 107 -4.09 13.54 -1.90
CA LEU A 107 -4.00 12.09 -1.69
C LEU A 107 -4.97 11.57 -0.62
N TYR A 108 -5.25 12.35 0.42
CA TYR A 108 -6.12 11.94 1.53
C TYR A 108 -7.38 12.81 1.55
N THR A 109 -8.54 12.25 1.88
CA THR A 109 -9.83 12.97 1.89
C THR A 109 -10.07 13.80 3.15
N CYS A 110 -9.22 13.71 4.16
CA CYS A 110 -9.41 14.34 5.47
C CYS A 110 -8.86 15.77 5.52
N ASP A 111 -9.59 16.67 6.19
CA ASP A 111 -9.19 18.07 6.41
C ASP A 111 -8.36 18.29 7.69
N TYR A 112 -8.37 17.33 8.62
CA TYR A 112 -7.72 17.46 9.94
C TYR A 112 -6.21 17.25 9.90
N LEU A 113 -5.72 16.49 8.93
CA LEU A 113 -4.30 16.26 8.73
C LEU A 113 -3.73 17.47 7.96
N LYS A 114 -3.40 18.57 8.64
CA LYS A 114 -2.95 19.79 7.96
C LYS A 114 -1.45 19.81 7.65
N TYR A 115 -0.62 19.05 8.36
CA TYR A 115 0.82 19.33 8.37
C TYR A 115 1.71 18.14 8.00
N TYR A 116 1.44 16.91 8.47
CA TYR A 116 2.31 15.77 8.14
C TYR A 116 1.56 14.45 8.00
N HIS A 117 1.26 14.05 6.76
CA HIS A 117 0.57 12.79 6.50
C HIS A 117 1.57 11.66 6.32
N TYR A 118 1.65 10.78 7.31
CA TYR A 118 2.34 9.50 7.15
C TYR A 118 1.31 8.41 7.00
N LEU A 119 1.56 7.46 6.10
CA LEU A 119 0.85 6.19 6.13
C LEU A 119 1.61 5.24 7.05
N ARG A 120 1.04 4.94 8.21
CA ARG A 120 1.60 3.99 9.17
C ARG A 120 1.24 2.57 8.74
N LEU A 121 2.25 1.73 8.63
CA LEU A 121 2.13 0.28 8.46
C LEU A 121 2.73 -0.38 9.70
N THR A 122 1.99 -1.27 10.36
CA THR A 122 2.45 -1.92 11.59
C THR A 122 2.59 -3.42 11.39
N ASP A 123 3.73 -3.95 11.80
CA ASP A 123 4.09 -5.36 11.73
C ASP A 123 4.58 -5.80 13.12
N GLU A 124 3.84 -6.68 13.80
CA GLU A 124 4.04 -7.09 15.20
C GLU A 124 4.26 -5.91 16.16
N SER A 125 5.50 -5.45 16.32
CA SER A 125 5.97 -4.35 17.18
C SER A 125 6.66 -3.19 16.44
N ARG A 126 6.88 -3.31 15.12
CA ARG A 126 7.58 -2.30 14.31
C ARG A 126 6.60 -1.45 13.53
N HIS A 127 6.86 -0.15 13.50
CA HIS A 127 6.09 0.79 12.71
C HIS A 127 6.90 1.32 11.52
N LEU A 128 6.36 1.20 10.31
CA LEU A 128 6.90 1.83 9.11
C LEU A 128 6.03 3.02 8.76
N LEU A 129 6.62 4.21 8.67
CA LEU A 129 5.92 5.45 8.38
C LEU A 129 6.30 5.91 6.97
N LEU A 130 5.39 5.75 6.01
CA LEU A 130 5.60 6.18 4.63
C LEU A 130 5.18 7.64 4.47
N GLN A 131 6.14 8.50 4.11
CA GLN A 131 5.90 9.93 3.88
C GLN A 131 5.43 10.19 2.45
N LEU A 132 4.18 9.85 2.13
CA LEU A 132 3.61 10.14 0.82
C LEU A 132 3.18 11.62 0.73
N PRO A 133 3.41 12.30 -0.41
CA PRO A 133 3.06 13.70 -0.55
C PRO A 133 1.53 13.86 -0.52
N PRO A 134 0.97 14.64 0.43
CA PRO A 134 -0.49 14.79 0.54
C PRO A 134 -1.08 15.63 -0.59
N TYR A 135 -0.29 16.59 -1.11
CA TYR A 135 -0.62 17.43 -2.26
C TYR A 135 0.48 17.23 -3.30
N PRO A 136 0.31 16.31 -4.26
CA PRO A 136 1.31 16.10 -5.30
C PRO A 136 1.47 17.36 -6.15
N LYS A 137 2.70 17.85 -6.26
CA LYS A 137 3.04 19.12 -6.94
C LYS A 137 3.53 18.94 -8.37
N ASN A 138 3.93 17.72 -8.71
CA ASN A 138 4.53 17.41 -10.00
C ASN A 138 4.29 15.94 -10.37
N ILE A 139 4.62 15.60 -11.62
CA ILE A 139 4.47 14.25 -12.16
C ILE A 139 5.30 13.23 -11.38
N GLU A 140 6.50 13.58 -10.93
CA GLU A 140 7.37 12.70 -10.14
C GLU A 140 6.69 12.27 -8.83
N GLU A 141 6.07 13.21 -8.09
CA GLU A 141 5.34 12.90 -6.86
C GLU A 141 4.14 11.97 -7.12
N LEU A 142 3.41 12.16 -8.22
CA LEU A 142 2.35 11.23 -8.62
C LEU A 142 2.89 9.84 -8.98
N GLN A 143 4.07 9.75 -9.59
CA GLN A 143 4.72 8.45 -9.85
C GLN A 143 5.09 7.74 -8.55
N ILE A 144 5.64 8.47 -7.58
CA ILE A 144 5.96 7.91 -6.26
C ILE A 144 4.69 7.40 -5.59
N ILE A 145 3.63 8.21 -5.53
CA ILE A 145 2.34 7.81 -4.96
C ILE A 145 1.84 6.53 -5.66
N ARG A 146 1.76 6.54 -6.99
CA ARG A 146 1.29 5.39 -7.76
C ARG A 146 2.11 4.14 -7.49
N PHE A 147 3.44 4.25 -7.50
CA PHE A 147 4.33 3.13 -7.24
C PHE A 147 4.08 2.52 -5.86
N TRP A 148 3.99 3.35 -4.81
CA TRP A 148 3.77 2.86 -3.46
C TRP A 148 2.37 2.31 -3.25
N LEU A 149 1.34 2.90 -3.87
CA LEU A 149 0.01 2.30 -3.91
C LEU A 149 0.03 0.91 -4.55
N ILE A 150 0.78 0.72 -5.65
CA ILE A 150 0.97 -0.62 -6.26
C ILE A 150 1.61 -1.59 -5.27
N GLN A 151 2.62 -1.15 -4.50
CA GLN A 151 3.24 -2.03 -3.50
C GLN A 151 2.26 -2.38 -2.39
N LEU A 152 1.49 -1.40 -1.90
CA LEU A 152 0.49 -1.60 -0.85
C LEU A 152 -0.65 -2.52 -1.29
N PHE A 153 -1.08 -2.45 -2.55
CA PHE A 153 -2.06 -3.38 -3.13
C PHE A 153 -1.56 -4.83 -3.19
N LYS A 154 -0.25 -5.04 -3.07
CA LYS A 154 0.36 -6.37 -2.96
C LYS A 154 0.58 -6.78 -1.52
N CYS A 155 0.10 -6.02 -0.54
CA CYS A 155 0.18 -6.36 0.87
C CYS A 155 -1.18 -6.82 1.41
N GLY A 156 -1.13 -7.66 2.44
CA GLY A 156 -2.27 -8.04 3.26
C GLY A 156 -2.33 -7.20 4.54
N PHE A 157 -3.54 -6.96 5.04
CA PHE A 157 -3.79 -6.14 6.22
C PHE A 157 -4.79 -6.80 7.16
N GLY A 158 -4.41 -7.02 8.42
CA GLY A 158 -5.37 -7.46 9.44
C GLY A 158 -6.50 -6.44 9.60
N GLU A 159 -6.14 -5.18 9.72
CA GLU A 159 -7.06 -4.06 9.84
C GLU A 159 -6.57 -2.84 9.04
N ILE A 160 -7.52 -2.15 8.40
CA ILE A 160 -7.29 -0.86 7.76
C ILE A 160 -8.21 0.16 8.43
N ASN A 161 -7.62 1.10 9.16
CA ASN A 161 -8.36 2.18 9.77
C ASN A 161 -8.22 3.45 8.93
N LEU A 162 -9.33 3.91 8.39
CA LEU A 162 -9.41 5.15 7.61
C LEU A 162 -10.14 6.26 8.35
N ALA A 163 -10.37 6.12 9.67
CA ALA A 163 -11.10 7.10 10.48
C ALA A 163 -10.40 8.47 10.53
N HIS A 164 -9.07 8.48 10.40
CA HIS A 164 -8.26 9.71 10.36
C HIS A 164 -8.03 10.24 8.93
N GLY A 165 -8.50 9.49 7.93
CA GLY A 165 -8.52 9.88 6.53
C GLY A 165 -8.53 8.67 5.60
N SER A 166 -9.24 8.78 4.49
CA SER A 166 -9.21 7.77 3.43
C SER A 166 -8.31 8.24 2.29
N ILE A 167 -7.69 7.30 1.58
CA ILE A 167 -7.03 7.64 0.31
C ILE A 167 -8.11 8.12 -0.66
N ASN A 168 -7.86 9.24 -1.33
CA ASN A 168 -8.79 9.91 -2.20
C ASN A 168 -9.14 9.03 -3.41
N PRO A 169 -10.38 8.49 -3.49
CA PRO A 169 -10.75 7.59 -4.57
C PRO A 169 -10.73 8.28 -5.94
N PHE A 170 -10.92 9.60 -5.99
CA PHE A 170 -10.81 10.36 -7.24
C PHE A 170 -9.37 10.43 -7.73
N LEU A 171 -8.40 10.68 -6.83
CA LEU A 171 -6.98 10.65 -7.20
C LEU A 171 -6.56 9.25 -7.66
N ILE A 172 -7.01 8.20 -6.95
CA ILE A 172 -6.76 6.80 -7.35
C ILE A 172 -7.24 6.55 -8.78
N LYS A 173 -8.45 6.97 -9.14
CA LYS A 173 -8.99 6.81 -10.51
C LYS A 173 -8.11 7.48 -11.57
N LEU A 174 -7.57 8.65 -11.27
CA LEU A 174 -6.66 9.38 -12.16
C LEU A 174 -5.30 8.68 -12.31
N LEU A 175 -4.78 8.08 -11.23
CA LEU A 175 -3.49 7.39 -11.22
C LEU A 175 -3.47 6.07 -12.01
N PHE A 176 -4.62 5.42 -12.18
CA PHE A 176 -4.71 4.04 -12.67
C PHE A 176 -5.75 3.84 -13.80
N ASP A 177 -6.01 4.90 -14.59
CA ASP A 177 -6.94 4.89 -15.73
C ASP A 177 -8.31 4.24 -15.48
N ASN A 178 -8.99 4.59 -14.37
CA ASN A 178 -10.29 4.02 -14.01
C ASN A 178 -10.32 2.48 -13.94
N ASP A 179 -9.18 1.83 -13.63
CA ASP A 179 -9.19 0.40 -13.34
C ASP A 179 -10.22 0.14 -12.23
N LYS A 180 -11.34 -0.49 -12.62
CA LYS A 180 -12.53 -0.67 -11.77
C LYS A 180 -12.23 -1.54 -10.55
N THR A 181 -11.10 -2.24 -10.56
CA THR A 181 -10.70 -3.15 -9.50
C THR A 181 -9.89 -2.47 -8.39
N ILE A 182 -9.46 -1.21 -8.53
CA ILE A 182 -8.51 -0.62 -7.57
C ILE A 182 -9.10 -0.49 -6.16
N SER A 183 -10.40 -0.20 -6.03
CA SER A 183 -11.07 -0.12 -4.72
C SER A 183 -11.12 -1.46 -3.98
N THR A 184 -10.89 -2.58 -4.66
CA THR A 184 -10.88 -3.94 -4.09
C THR A 184 -9.48 -4.53 -3.96
N LYS A 185 -8.40 -3.75 -4.21
CA LYS A 185 -7.02 -4.27 -4.22
C LYS A 185 -6.35 -4.37 -2.85
N PHE A 186 -6.89 -3.71 -1.83
CA PHE A 186 -6.39 -3.92 -0.47
C PHE A 186 -6.90 -5.26 0.04
N GLN A 187 -5.99 -6.21 0.24
CA GLN A 187 -6.31 -7.51 0.81
C GLN A 187 -6.43 -7.34 2.33
N THR A 188 -7.61 -7.55 2.88
CA THR A 188 -7.86 -7.30 4.31
C THR A 188 -8.76 -8.34 4.95
N GLU A 189 -8.48 -8.67 6.20
CA GLU A 189 -9.30 -9.59 6.99
C GLU A 189 -10.55 -8.88 7.58
N ARG A 190 -10.47 -7.56 7.86
CA ARG A 190 -11.58 -6.73 8.36
C ARG A 190 -11.47 -5.28 7.89
N VAL A 191 -12.54 -4.74 7.29
CA VAL A 191 -12.67 -3.29 7.01
C VAL A 191 -13.65 -2.67 7.99
N MET A 192 -13.17 -1.76 8.83
CA MET A 192 -14.03 -0.92 9.67
C MET A 192 -14.27 0.40 8.92
N MET A 193 -15.37 0.49 8.18
CA MET A 193 -15.90 1.78 7.72
C MET A 193 -16.85 2.28 8.79
N LYS A 194 -16.74 3.56 9.20
CA LYS A 194 -17.78 4.16 10.05
C LYS A 194 -19.08 4.23 9.25
N GLU A 195 -20.16 3.72 9.85
CA GLU A 195 -21.54 4.06 9.52
C GLU A 195 -21.80 5.56 9.71
#